data_AF-A0A1Y4C8L9-F1
#
_entry.id   AF-A0A1Y4C8L9-F1
#
_cell.length_a   1.000
_cell.length_b   1.000
_cell.length_c   1.000
_cell.angle_alpha   90.00
_cell.angle_beta   90.00
_cell.angle_gamma   90.00
#
_symmetry.space_group_name_H-M   'P 1'
#
loop_
_entity.id
_entity.type
_entity.pdbx_description
1 polymer ?
#
loop_
_entity_poly.entity_id
_entity_poly.type
_entity_poly.pdbx_seq_one_letter_code
_entity_poly.pdbx_strand_id
1 'polypeptide(L)' 'MVPAWILLMLNNLFFTLRLSGGVTGSFPRPLKAEEERRYLELAAQGDLEARNKLIEHNLRLVAHIIKNG' A
#
# COMPACT_ATOMS: atom_id res chain seq x y z
N MET A 1 -41.52 -3.09 -8.93
CA MET A 1 -40.67 -2.63 -10.05
C MET A 1 -39.68 -1.63 -9.47
N VAL A 2 -38.37 -1.94 -9.47
CA VAL A 2 -37.37 -0.97 -8.97
C VAL A 2 -37.12 0.06 -10.07
N PRO A 3 -37.32 1.36 -9.82
CA PRO A 3 -37.16 2.37 -10.84
C PRO A 3 -35.67 2.62 -11.16
N ALA A 4 -35.39 2.89 -12.44
CA ALA A 4 -34.02 2.90 -13.00
C ALA A 4 -33.05 3.88 -12.32
N TRP A 5 -33.55 4.99 -11.76
CA TRP A 5 -32.74 5.98 -11.05
C TRP A 5 -32.10 5.43 -9.77
N ILE A 6 -32.76 4.48 -9.09
CA ILE A 6 -32.20 3.82 -7.89
C ILE A 6 -30.98 2.97 -8.28
N LEU A 7 -31.06 2.23 -9.39
CA LEU A 7 -29.93 1.45 -9.90
C LEU A 7 -28.76 2.34 -10.31
N LEU A 8 -29.05 3.51 -10.89
CA LEU A 8 -28.04 4.48 -11.32
C LEU A 8 -27.34 5.14 -10.12
N MET A 9 -28.09 5.48 -9.07
CA MET A 9 -27.52 5.98 -7.81
C MET A 9 -26.64 4.93 -7.10
N LEU A 10 -27.08 3.68 -7.05
CA LEU A 10 -26.29 2.58 -6.50
C LEU A 10 -24.99 2.36 -7.30
N ASN A 11 -25.07 2.39 -8.64
CA ASN A 11 -23.89 2.23 -9.50
C ASN A 11 -22.85 3.34 -9.26
N ASN A 12 -23.30 4.60 -9.11
CA ASN A 12 -22.42 5.72 -8.82
C ASN A 12 -21.76 5.61 -7.42
N LEU A 13 -22.51 5.12 -6.43
CA LEU A 13 -22.00 4.85 -5.09
C LEU A 13 -20.94 3.73 -5.11
N PHE A 14 -21.20 2.61 -5.79
CA PHE A 14 -20.24 1.53 -5.95
C PHE A 14 -18.98 1.98 -6.72
N PHE A 15 -19.13 2.83 -7.73
CA PHE A 15 -18.01 3.40 -8.46
C PHE A 15 -17.13 4.29 -7.56
N THR A 16 -17.74 5.16 -6.77
CA THR A 16 -17.04 6.04 -5.82
C THR A 16 -16.31 5.23 -4.74
N LEU A 17 -16.97 4.21 -4.18
CA LEU A 17 -16.35 3.32 -3.19
C LEU A 17 -15.20 2.50 -3.80
N ARG A 18 -15.33 2.05 -5.05
CA ARG A 18 -14.29 1.30 -5.75
C ARG A 18 -13.08 2.17 -6.11
N LEU A 19 -13.29 3.43 -6.47
CA LEU A 19 -12.21 4.39 -6.68
C LEU A 19 -11.54 4.79 -5.36
N SER A 20 -12.32 4.97 -4.29
CA SER A 20 -11.80 5.31 -2.96
C SER A 20 -11.02 4.15 -2.33
N GLY A 21 -11.45 2.90 -2.55
CA GLY A 21 -10.75 1.69 -2.09
C GLY A 21 -9.45 1.37 -2.82
N GLY A 22 -9.08 2.12 -3.86
CA GLY A 22 -7.87 1.89 -4.66
C GLY A 22 -6.62 2.68 -4.24
N VAL A 23 -6.75 3.65 -3.32
CA VAL A 23 -5.64 4.56 -2.96
C VAL A 23 -5.00 4.23 -1.61
N THR A 24 -5.62 3.37 -0.80
CA THR A 24 -5.12 2.96 0.52
C THR A 24 -4.43 1.61 0.47
N GLY A 25 -3.42 1.49 -0.41
CA GLY A 25 -2.37 0.51 -0.14
C GLY A 25 -1.71 0.93 1.17
N SER A 26 -2.04 0.26 2.29
CA SER A 26 -1.44 0.51 3.62
C SER A 26 0.08 0.31 3.65
N PHE A 27 0.66 -0.06 2.51
CA PHE A 27 2.08 -0.22 2.31
C PHE A 27 2.64 0.94 1.48
N PRO A 28 3.70 1.61 1.97
CA PRO A 28 4.37 2.67 1.24
C PRO A 28 4.87 2.18 -0.14
N ARG A 29 4.95 3.12 -1.09
CA ARG A 29 5.44 2.85 -2.46
C ARG A 29 6.90 2.41 -2.44
N PRO A 30 7.33 1.52 -3.37
CA PRO A 30 8.71 1.08 -3.53
C PRO A 30 9.73 2.21 -3.32
N LEU A 31 10.57 2.10 -2.29
CA LEU A 31 11.75 2.97 -2.17
C LEU A 31 12.64 2.71 -3.39
N LYS A 32 13.22 3.77 -3.96
CA LYS A 32 14.17 3.60 -5.07
C LYS A 32 15.42 2.88 -4.55
N ALA A 33 15.98 1.99 -5.36
CA ALA A 33 17.17 1.19 -5.01
C ALA A 33 18.37 2.04 -4.52
N GLU A 34 18.48 3.29 -4.97
CA GLU A 34 19.51 4.23 -4.50
C GLU A 34 19.26 4.72 -3.06
N GLU A 35 18.00 5.02 -2.70
CA GLU A 35 17.66 5.39 -1.33
C GLU A 35 17.80 4.20 -0.38
N GLU A 36 17.44 3.00 -0.86
CA GLU A 36 17.56 1.77 -0.09
C GLU A 36 19.02 1.48 0.31
N ARG A 37 19.97 1.69 -0.61
CA ARG A 37 21.42 1.58 -0.31
C ARG A 37 21.88 2.59 0.74
N ARG A 38 21.42 3.83 0.63
CA ARG A 38 21.75 4.88 1.60
C ARG A 38 21.17 4.56 2.98
N TYR A 39 19.94 4.06 3.05
CA TYR A 39 19.33 3.63 4.31
C TYR A 39 19.96 2.35 4.87
N LEU A 40 20.50 1.46 4.02
CA LEU A 40 21.28 0.30 4.47
C LEU A 40 22.61 0.70 5.11
N GLU A 41 23.32 1.68 4.55
CA GLU A 41 24.55 2.22 5.14
C GLU A 41 24.27 2.90 6.49
N LEU A 42 23.19 3.68 6.58
CA LEU A 42 22.75 4.32 7.83
C LEU A 42 22.28 3.27 8.87
N ALA A 43 21.55 2.25 8.43
CA ALA A 43 21.16 1.14 9.30
C ALA A 43 22.38 0.34 9.80
N ALA A 44 23.42 0.20 8.97
CA ALA A 44 24.69 -0.42 9.38
C ALA A 44 25.46 0.43 10.40
N GLN A 45 25.26 1.75 10.40
CA GLN A 45 25.76 2.66 11.44
C GLN A 45 24.93 2.60 12.75
N GLY A 46 23.85 1.82 12.79
CA GLY A 46 23.04 1.63 13.99
C GLY A 46 21.80 2.53 14.07
N ASP A 47 21.44 3.21 12.98
CA ASP A 47 20.24 4.04 12.93
C ASP A 47 18.96 3.17 12.89
N LEU A 48 18.22 3.20 14.00
CA LEU A 48 16.96 2.48 14.18
C LEU A 48 15.85 2.97 13.25
N GLU A 49 15.85 4.26 12.89
CA GLU A 49 14.80 4.86 12.07
C GLU A 49 14.94 4.41 10.61
N ALA A 50 16.18 4.40 10.09
CA ALA A 50 16.52 3.85 8.78
C ALA A 50 16.13 2.36 8.67
N ARG A 51 16.41 1.58 9.72
CA ARG A 51 16.09 0.15 9.77
C ARG A 51 14.58 -0.11 9.81
N ASN A 52 13.82 0.64 10.61
CA ASN A 52 12.35 0.51 10.66
C ASN A 52 11.72 0.81 9.30
N LYS A 53 12.21 1.84 8.61
CA LYS A 53 11.72 2.22 7.28
C LYS A 53 11.95 1.12 6.24
N LEU A 54 13.11 0.45 6.27
CA LEU A 54 13.40 -0.71 5.42
C LEU A 54 12.51 -1.92 5.75
N ILE A 55 12.18 -2.14 7.03
CA ILE A 55 11.33 -3.25 7.47
C ILE A 55 9.88 -3.04 7.01
N GLU A 56 9.29 -1.85 7.20
CA GLU A 56 7.93 -1.53 6.70
C GLU A 56 7.82 -1.71 5.20
N HIS A 57 8.89 -1.36 4.50
CA HIS A 57 8.96 -1.49 3.06
C HIS A 57 8.98 -2.96 2.61
N ASN A 58 9.80 -3.79 3.28
CA ASN A 58 9.89 -5.23 3.03
C ASN A 58 8.69 -6.02 3.59
N LEU A 59 7.96 -5.48 4.57
CA LEU A 59 6.74 -6.09 5.12
C LEU A 59 5.65 -6.23 4.06
N ARG A 60 5.64 -5.38 3.04
CA ARG A 60 4.78 -5.54 1.86
C ARG A 60 5.02 -6.87 1.15
N LEU A 61 6.29 -7.27 1.05
CA LEU A 61 6.69 -8.55 0.46
C LEU A 61 6.17 -9.71 1.31
N VAL A 62 6.32 -9.62 2.63
CA VAL A 62 5.80 -10.62 3.59
C VAL A 62 4.29 -10.75 3.52
N ALA A 63 3.55 -9.64 3.47
CA ALA A 63 2.10 -9.65 3.32
C ALA A 63 1.66 -10.30 2.00
N HIS A 64 2.43 -10.12 0.93
CA HIS A 64 2.16 -10.78 -0.36
C HIS A 64 2.48 -12.28 -0.31
N ILE A 65 3.57 -12.67 0.37
CA ILE A 65 3.95 -14.08 0.56
C ILE A 65 2.89 -14.81 1.38
N ILE A 66 2.40 -14.24 2.50
CA ILE A 66 1.35 -14.87 3.33
C ILE A 66 0.02 -14.97 2.59
N LYS A 67 -0.30 -13.98 1.75
CA LYS A 67 -1.56 -13.98 0.99
C LYS A 67 -1.58 -15.02 -0.14
N ASN A 68 -0.41 -15.39 -0.67
CA ASN A 68 -0.28 -16.30 -1.81
C ASN A 68 0.39 -17.63 -1.46
N GLY A 69 0.73 -17.86 -0.19
CA GLY A 69 1.30 -19.10 0.33
C GLY A 69 0.25 -20.03 0.92
#